data_AF-A0A537QFD1-F1
#
_entry.id   AF-A0A537QFD1-F1
#
_cell.length_a   1.000
_cell.length_b   1.000
_cell.length_c   1.000
_cell.angle_alpha   90.00
_cell.angle_beta   90.00
_cell.angle_gamma   90.00
#
_symmetry.space_group_name_H-M   'P 1'
#
loop_
_entity.id
_entity.type
_entity.pdbx_description
1 polymer ?
#
loop_
_entity_poly.entity_id
_entity_poly.type
_entity_poly.pdbx_seq_one_letter_code
_entity_poly.pdbx_strand_id
1 'polypeptide(L)'
;MRHSVLAIAAIFATLTQASAQTPTEMLEHIDDLGRTNEKLQERVKSLENDNKALRERLKQLGAGEPSPASVAPQPVPTTAAPRIGAQGPASRTLPLPSPVGIAAVSHNGTIDLDSHPQGAQAATSLGSGCETPCAMEISADAPFTVTFTHPGYAPAAVNIRIQPGQPGVSDPQFSPNPVFVQLAPQARKKPATSGPQKLGPAR
;
A
#
# COMPACT_ATOMS: atom_id res chain seq x y z
N MET A 1 -37.91 1.27 -51.81
CA MET A 1 -37.69 0.26 -50.75
C MET A 1 -36.88 -0.97 -51.23
N ARG A 2 -35.76 -0.77 -51.97
CA ARG A 2 -34.88 -1.90 -52.40
C ARG A 2 -33.41 -1.69 -52.01
N HIS A 3 -33.06 -0.55 -51.41
CA HIS A 3 -31.69 -0.22 -51.03
C HIS A 3 -31.43 -0.43 -49.53
N SER A 4 -32.47 -0.42 -48.69
CA SER A 4 -32.34 -0.65 -47.24
C SER A 4 -32.12 -2.12 -46.88
N VAL A 5 -32.46 -3.07 -47.74
CA VAL A 5 -32.29 -4.52 -47.48
C VAL A 5 -30.87 -4.98 -47.79
N LEU A 6 -30.21 -4.38 -48.79
CA LEU A 6 -28.83 -4.72 -49.16
C LEU A 6 -27.80 -4.26 -48.12
N ALA A 7 -28.05 -3.14 -47.43
CA ALA A 7 -27.17 -2.66 -46.38
C ALA A 7 -27.18 -3.54 -45.12
N ILE A 8 -28.32 -4.17 -44.80
CA ILE A 8 -28.43 -5.04 -43.62
C ILE A 8 -27.71 -6.37 -43.87
N ALA A 9 -27.78 -6.92 -45.08
CA ALA A 9 -27.09 -8.16 -45.42
C ALA A 9 -25.55 -8.04 -45.39
N ALA A 10 -25.00 -6.86 -45.72
CA ALA A 10 -23.56 -6.63 -45.68
C ALA A 10 -22.99 -6.55 -44.25
N ILE A 11 -23.80 -6.08 -43.29
CA ILE A 11 -23.38 -5.95 -41.88
C ILE A 11 -23.29 -7.32 -41.19
N PHE A 12 -24.11 -8.30 -41.61
CA PHE A 12 -24.04 -9.67 -41.07
C PHE A 12 -22.82 -10.46 -41.57
N ALA A 13 -22.21 -10.08 -42.69
CA ALA A 13 -21.05 -10.79 -43.26
C ALA A 13 -19.70 -10.37 -42.63
N THR A 14 -19.65 -9.27 -41.88
CA THR A 14 -18.41 -8.77 -41.26
C THR A 14 -18.28 -9.13 -39.78
N LEU A 15 -19.27 -9.80 -39.18
CA LEU A 15 -19.31 -10.13 -37.76
C LEU A 15 -18.94 -11.60 -37.47
N THR A 16 -17.99 -12.17 -38.22
CA THR A 16 -17.55 -13.58 -38.04
C THR A 16 -16.04 -13.72 -37.86
N GLN A 17 -15.36 -12.69 -37.37
CA GLN A 17 -14.03 -12.86 -36.76
C GLN A 17 -14.17 -12.93 -35.24
N ALA A 18 -14.90 -13.94 -34.76
CA ALA A 18 -14.76 -14.42 -33.40
C ALA A 18 -13.64 -15.46 -33.41
N SER A 19 -12.55 -15.18 -32.70
CA SER A 19 -11.42 -16.08 -32.50
C SER A 19 -11.90 -17.42 -31.94
N ALA A 20 -12.06 -18.41 -32.82
CA ALA A 20 -12.24 -19.79 -32.40
C ALA A 20 -10.88 -20.29 -31.89
N GLN A 21 -10.57 -20.06 -30.61
CA GLN A 21 -9.65 -20.94 -29.89
C GLN A 21 -10.21 -22.35 -30.08
N THR A 22 -9.47 -23.20 -30.77
CA THR A 22 -9.98 -24.52 -31.14
C THR A 22 -10.27 -25.33 -29.86
N PRO A 23 -11.32 -26.16 -29.82
CA PRO A 23 -11.68 -26.91 -28.61
C PRO A 23 -10.55 -27.83 -28.12
N THR A 24 -9.59 -28.17 -28.99
CA THR A 24 -8.36 -28.89 -28.68
C THR A 24 -7.36 -28.06 -27.89
N GLU A 25 -7.12 -26.79 -28.26
CA GLU A 25 -6.24 -25.90 -27.49
C GLU A 25 -6.77 -25.62 -26.09
N MET A 26 -8.10 -25.50 -25.94
CA MET A 26 -8.73 -25.32 -24.63
C MET A 26 -8.49 -26.54 -23.73
N LEU A 27 -8.56 -27.75 -24.28
CA LEU A 27 -8.37 -28.97 -23.51
C LEU A 27 -6.90 -29.15 -23.09
N GLU A 28 -5.96 -28.91 -24.00
CA GLU A 28 -4.52 -28.92 -23.69
C GLU A 28 -4.17 -27.89 -22.61
N HIS A 29 -4.79 -26.71 -22.66
CA HIS A 29 -4.60 -25.69 -21.65
C HIS A 29 -5.13 -26.12 -20.26
N ILE A 30 -6.26 -26.83 -20.22
CA ILE A 30 -6.82 -27.36 -18.96
C ILE A 30 -5.89 -28.41 -18.36
N ASP A 31 -5.30 -29.28 -19.18
CA ASP A 31 -4.32 -30.27 -18.73
C ASP A 31 -3.04 -29.61 -18.17
N ASP A 32 -2.55 -28.55 -18.82
CA ASP A 32 -1.39 -27.80 -18.35
C ASP A 32 -1.66 -27.01 -17.06
N LEU A 33 -2.86 -26.45 -16.91
CA LEU A 33 -3.30 -25.86 -15.65
C LEU A 33 -3.37 -26.92 -14.54
N GLY A 34 -3.83 -28.13 -14.85
CA GLY A 34 -3.85 -29.26 -13.93
C GLY A 34 -2.46 -29.58 -13.40
N ARG A 35 -1.48 -29.77 -14.30
CA ARG A 35 -0.07 -30.00 -13.94
C ARG A 35 0.53 -28.87 -13.12
N THR A 36 0.22 -27.63 -13.49
CA THR A 36 0.75 -26.46 -12.77
C THR A 36 0.19 -26.38 -11.35
N ASN A 37 -1.11 -26.65 -11.17
CA ASN A 37 -1.72 -26.69 -9.85
C ASN A 37 -1.13 -27.78 -8.96
N GLU A 38 -0.89 -28.98 -9.50
CA GLU A 38 -0.23 -30.07 -8.75
C GLU A 38 1.18 -29.66 -8.30
N LYS A 39 1.98 -29.09 -9.20
CA LYS A 39 3.32 -28.60 -8.90
C LYS A 39 3.32 -27.49 -7.85
N LEU A 40 2.32 -26.60 -7.88
CA LEU A 40 2.15 -25.56 -6.87
C LEU A 40 1.83 -26.18 -5.51
N GLN A 41 0.97 -27.19 -5.47
CA GLN A 41 0.62 -27.88 -4.23
C GLN A 41 1.83 -28.60 -3.60
N GLU A 42 2.68 -29.23 -4.42
CA GLU A 42 3.95 -29.80 -3.94
C GLU A 42 4.89 -28.74 -3.38
N ARG A 43 5.01 -27.60 -4.06
CA ARG A 43 5.87 -26.48 -3.62
C ARG A 43 5.39 -25.91 -2.29
N VAL A 44 4.08 -25.73 -2.12
CA VAL A 44 3.48 -25.28 -0.87
C VAL A 44 3.84 -26.25 0.26
N LYS A 45 3.59 -27.56 0.05
CA LYS A 45 3.90 -28.59 1.04
C LYS A 45 5.38 -28.64 1.41
N SER A 46 6.27 -28.46 0.43
CA SER A 46 7.71 -28.36 0.67
C SER A 46 8.05 -27.15 1.55
N LEU A 47 7.51 -25.98 1.22
CA LEU A 47 7.75 -24.74 1.97
C LEU A 47 7.20 -24.80 3.40
N GLU A 48 6.08 -25.48 3.61
CA GLU A 48 5.53 -25.72 4.94
C GLU A 48 6.45 -26.61 5.79
N ASN A 49 7.00 -27.68 5.19
CA ASN A 49 7.98 -28.55 5.87
C ASN A 49 9.26 -27.78 6.24
N ASP A 50 9.76 -26.95 5.32
CA ASP A 50 10.95 -26.13 5.55
C ASP A 50 10.72 -25.10 6.66
N ASN A 51 9.58 -24.39 6.64
CA ASN A 51 9.19 -23.47 7.71
C ASN A 51 9.10 -24.19 9.07
N LYS A 52 8.49 -25.38 9.09
CA LYS A 52 8.42 -26.20 10.31
C LYS A 52 9.81 -26.58 10.83
N ALA A 53 10.71 -27.00 9.94
CA ALA A 53 12.07 -27.36 10.30
C ALA A 53 12.85 -26.16 10.87
N LEU A 54 12.69 -24.98 10.28
CA LEU A 54 13.30 -23.74 10.77
C LEU A 54 12.77 -23.35 12.15
N ARG A 55 11.46 -23.47 12.38
CA ARG A 55 10.87 -23.20 13.71
C ARG A 55 11.41 -24.14 14.79
N GLU A 56 11.59 -25.42 14.48
CA GLU A 56 12.21 -26.36 15.41
C GLU A 56 13.67 -26.02 15.70
N ARG A 57 14.43 -25.57 14.68
CA ARG A 57 15.82 -25.09 14.88
C ARG A 57 15.87 -23.85 15.77
N LEU A 58 14.99 -22.87 15.55
CA LEU A 58 14.89 -21.69 16.39
C LEU A 58 14.54 -22.05 17.84
N LYS A 59 13.66 -23.03 18.04
CA LYS A 59 13.30 -23.52 19.38
C LYS A 59 14.47 -24.19 20.09
N GLN A 60 15.30 -24.95 19.37
CA GLN A 60 16.52 -25.55 19.93
C GLN A 60 17.58 -24.49 20.28
N LEU A 61 17.72 -23.45 19.45
CA LEU A 61 18.63 -22.34 19.71
C LEU A 61 18.17 -21.46 20.88
N GLY A 62 16.85 -21.24 21.02
CA GLY A 62 16.26 -20.49 22.13
C GLY A 62 16.21 -21.24 23.46
N ALA A 63 16.43 -22.56 23.47
CA ALA A 63 16.51 -23.37 24.70
C ALA A 63 17.91 -23.32 25.37
N GLY A 64 18.85 -22.55 24.82
CA GLY A 64 20.25 -22.49 25.26
C GLY A 64 20.70 -21.15 25.85
N GLU A 65 19.79 -20.24 26.18
CA GLU A 65 20.17 -18.95 26.79
C GLU A 65 19.98 -19.00 28.32
N PRO A 66 21.05 -19.14 29.12
CA PRO A 66 20.94 -19.06 30.57
C PRO A 66 20.64 -17.61 30.97
N SER A 67 19.40 -17.35 31.36
CA SER A 67 18.99 -16.09 31.98
C SER A 67 19.74 -15.90 33.31
N PRO A 68 20.61 -14.88 33.48
CA PRO A 68 21.07 -14.50 34.80
C PRO A 68 20.01 -13.59 35.44
N ALA A 69 19.63 -13.95 36.66
CA ALA A 69 18.67 -13.26 37.50
C ALA A 69 19.15 -11.85 37.94
N SER A 70 18.20 -10.91 38.07
CA SER A 70 18.20 -9.85 39.10
C SER A 70 16.79 -9.23 39.15
N VAL A 71 15.88 -9.76 39.99
CA VAL A 71 15.59 -9.27 41.35
C VAL A 71 15.19 -7.79 41.40
N ALA A 72 13.88 -7.53 41.44
CA ALA A 72 13.29 -6.48 42.26
C ALA A 72 11.86 -6.89 42.68
N PRO A 73 11.41 -6.51 43.90
CA PRO A 73 10.30 -7.18 44.60
C PRO A 73 8.94 -6.65 44.17
N GLN A 74 7.99 -7.57 43.99
CA GLN A 74 6.57 -7.24 43.89
C GLN A 74 5.99 -6.98 45.29
N PRO A 75 5.23 -5.91 45.48
CA PRO A 75 4.13 -5.89 46.44
C PRO A 75 2.80 -5.95 45.69
N VAL A 76 2.12 -7.09 45.78
CA VAL A 76 0.65 -7.17 45.77
C VAL A 76 0.15 -7.04 47.21
N PRO A 77 -1.12 -6.73 47.52
CA PRO A 77 -2.31 -6.64 46.64
C PRO A 77 -3.18 -5.39 46.89
N THR A 78 -4.11 -5.04 45.99
CA THR A 78 -5.45 -4.55 46.41
C THR A 78 -6.46 -4.71 45.26
N THR A 79 -7.43 -5.56 45.55
CA THR A 79 -8.77 -5.71 44.99
C THR A 79 -9.39 -4.43 44.43
N ALA A 80 -9.74 -4.43 43.14
CA ALA A 80 -10.88 -3.66 42.63
C ALA A 80 -11.39 -4.29 41.32
N ALA A 81 -12.37 -5.18 41.44
CA ALA A 81 -13.19 -5.62 40.33
C ALA A 81 -14.00 -4.45 39.76
N PRO A 82 -14.00 -4.19 38.44
CA PRO A 82 -15.05 -3.39 37.84
C PRO A 82 -16.31 -4.24 37.79
N ARG A 83 -17.32 -3.84 38.56
CA ARG A 83 -18.65 -4.47 38.52
C ARG A 83 -19.21 -4.32 37.11
N ILE A 84 -19.52 -5.46 36.50
CA ILE A 84 -20.36 -5.56 35.31
C ILE A 84 -21.69 -4.89 35.65
N GLY A 85 -21.85 -3.67 35.14
CA GLY A 85 -23.09 -2.91 35.24
C GLY A 85 -24.16 -3.55 34.38
N ALA A 86 -25.16 -4.10 35.07
CA ALA A 86 -26.57 -4.13 34.70
C ALA A 86 -26.90 -4.33 33.20
N GLN A 87 -27.22 -5.59 32.91
CA GLN A 87 -28.05 -6.01 31.79
C GLN A 87 -29.42 -5.31 31.86
N GLY A 88 -29.69 -4.43 30.90
CA GLY A 88 -31.03 -3.91 30.57
C GLY A 88 -31.57 -4.58 29.30
N PRO A 89 -32.89 -4.80 29.17
CA PRO A 89 -33.42 -5.80 28.24
C PRO A 89 -33.40 -5.34 26.78
N ALA A 90 -32.95 -6.28 25.94
CA ALA A 90 -33.32 -6.51 24.55
C ALA A 90 -34.13 -5.43 23.83
N SER A 91 -33.45 -4.62 23.01
CA SER A 91 -33.99 -4.27 21.69
C SER A 91 -33.35 -5.20 20.67
N ARG A 92 -34.04 -6.31 20.37
CA ARG A 92 -33.73 -7.15 19.22
C ARG A 92 -34.07 -6.38 17.95
N THR A 93 -33.15 -5.53 17.49
CA THR A 93 -33.12 -5.13 16.09
C THR A 93 -32.22 -6.12 15.39
N LEU A 94 -32.80 -6.93 14.51
CA LEU A 94 -32.05 -7.76 13.57
C LEU A 94 -31.01 -6.87 12.87
N PRO A 95 -29.71 -7.17 12.93
CA PRO A 95 -28.76 -6.47 12.09
C PRO A 95 -29.06 -6.88 10.65
N LEU A 96 -29.62 -5.95 9.90
CA LEU A 96 -29.53 -5.93 8.45
C LEU A 96 -28.03 -6.09 8.10
N PRO A 97 -27.63 -6.94 7.14
CA PRO A 97 -26.26 -6.94 6.69
C PRO A 97 -25.99 -5.57 6.08
N SER A 98 -25.28 -4.72 6.82
CA SER A 98 -24.65 -3.55 6.24
C SER A 98 -23.86 -4.03 5.02
N PRO A 99 -23.93 -3.37 3.85
CA PRO A 99 -22.91 -3.59 2.85
C PRO A 99 -21.58 -3.37 3.56
N VAL A 100 -20.67 -4.32 3.44
CA VAL A 100 -19.29 -4.19 3.93
C VAL A 100 -18.78 -2.88 3.35
N GLY A 101 -18.84 -1.84 4.17
CA GLY A 101 -18.14 -0.60 3.92
C GLY A 101 -16.70 -1.03 3.82
N ILE A 102 -16.12 -0.78 2.66
CA ILE A 102 -14.71 -1.01 2.40
C ILE A 102 -14.01 -0.12 3.43
N ALA A 103 -13.67 -0.67 4.59
CA ALA A 103 -12.92 0.04 5.60
C ALA A 103 -11.59 0.37 4.94
N ALA A 104 -11.30 1.66 4.78
CA ALA A 104 -9.99 2.09 4.32
C ALA A 104 -8.97 1.49 5.28
N VAL A 105 -8.12 0.61 4.76
CA VAL A 105 -7.07 -0.01 5.56
C VAL A 105 -5.93 0.99 5.60
N SER A 106 -5.71 1.62 6.76
CA SER A 106 -4.56 2.48 6.98
C SER A 106 -3.32 1.62 7.15
N HIS A 107 -2.30 1.86 6.34
CA HIS A 107 -1.02 1.17 6.42
C HIS A 107 -0.06 2.05 7.23
N ASN A 108 0.53 1.50 8.27
CA ASN A 108 1.50 2.19 9.12
C ASN A 108 2.90 1.68 8.80
N GLY A 109 3.88 2.58 8.77
CA GLY A 109 5.28 2.20 8.62
C GLY A 109 6.22 3.38 8.70
N THR A 110 7.50 3.08 8.93
CA THR A 110 8.58 4.06 8.98
C THR A 110 9.09 4.35 7.56
N ILE A 111 9.35 5.62 7.27
CA ILE A 111 10.03 6.06 6.05
C ILE A 111 11.23 6.94 6.41
N ASP A 112 12.35 6.67 5.76
CA ASP A 112 13.60 7.40 5.89
C ASP A 112 13.71 8.39 4.72
N LEU A 113 13.92 9.67 5.02
CA LEU A 113 14.02 10.75 4.05
C LEU A 113 15.40 11.38 4.11
N ASP A 114 16.11 11.35 2.98
CA ASP A 114 17.42 11.96 2.81
C ASP A 114 17.41 12.89 1.59
N SER A 115 18.13 14.00 1.68
CA SER A 115 18.30 14.89 0.55
C SER A 115 19.69 15.49 0.46
N HIS A 116 20.10 15.81 -0.77
CA HIS A 116 21.29 16.57 -1.04
C HIS A 116 20.92 17.90 -1.73
N PRO A 117 21.30 19.07 -1.18
CA PRO A 117 22.00 19.26 0.10
C PRO A 117 21.12 18.90 1.32
N GLN A 118 21.78 18.58 2.43
CA GLN A 118 21.10 18.30 3.71
C GLN A 118 20.40 19.56 4.24
N GLY A 119 19.38 19.39 5.10
CA GLY A 119 18.57 20.50 5.62
C GLY A 119 17.38 20.89 4.73
N ALA A 120 16.98 20.05 3.76
CA ALA A 120 15.76 20.31 3.00
C ALA A 120 14.53 20.00 3.84
N GLN A 121 13.50 20.84 3.73
CA GLN A 121 12.19 20.56 4.29
C GLN A 121 11.49 19.52 3.40
N ALA A 122 11.22 18.34 3.97
CA ALA A 122 10.36 17.34 3.38
C ALA A 122 8.93 17.50 3.92
N ALA A 123 7.95 17.53 3.02
CA ALA A 123 6.53 17.61 3.35
C ALA A 123 5.76 16.54 2.59
N THR A 124 5.01 15.71 3.31
CA THR A 124 4.15 14.70 2.72
C THR A 124 2.78 15.31 2.38
N SER A 125 2.09 14.76 1.39
CA SER A 125 0.71 15.16 1.07
C SER A 125 -0.30 14.82 2.17
N LEU A 126 0.12 14.11 3.22
CA LEU A 126 -0.68 13.80 4.41
C LEU A 126 -0.59 14.92 5.47
N GLY A 127 0.27 15.92 5.26
CA GLY A 127 0.45 17.07 6.15
C GLY A 127 1.54 16.90 7.21
N SER A 128 2.24 15.77 7.21
CA SER A 128 3.42 15.55 8.05
C SER A 128 4.69 15.98 7.32
N GLY A 129 5.74 16.36 8.05
CA GLY A 129 7.01 16.75 7.44
C GLY A 129 8.16 16.79 8.45
N CYS A 130 9.38 16.75 7.94
CA CYS A 130 10.60 16.84 8.73
C CYS A 130 11.74 17.45 7.89
N GLU A 131 12.80 17.89 8.56
CA GLU A 131 14.02 18.38 7.92
C GLU A 131 14.99 17.20 7.69
N THR A 132 15.43 16.99 6.45
CA THR A 132 16.29 15.85 6.08
C THR A 132 17.73 16.03 6.62
N PRO A 133 18.40 14.99 7.13
CA PRO A 133 17.98 13.59 7.09
C PRO A 133 17.11 13.23 8.30
N CYS A 134 15.95 12.63 8.05
CA CYS A 134 14.97 12.30 9.10
C CYS A 134 14.24 10.98 8.81
N ALA A 135 13.85 10.29 9.88
CA ALA A 135 12.96 9.13 9.82
C ALA A 135 11.63 9.48 10.46
N MET A 136 10.51 9.06 9.86
CA MET A 136 9.19 9.33 10.41
C MET A 136 8.20 8.20 10.20
N GLU A 137 7.30 8.03 11.17
CA GLU A 137 6.16 7.12 11.08
C GLU A 137 5.05 7.75 10.25
N ILE A 138 4.57 7.03 9.24
CA ILE A 138 3.48 7.46 8.36
C ILE A 138 2.36 6.44 8.42
N SER A 139 1.14 6.95 8.59
CA SER A 139 -0.11 6.22 8.40
C SER A 139 -0.75 6.69 7.11
N ALA A 140 -0.85 5.81 6.10
CA ALA A 140 -1.44 6.16 4.81
C ALA A 140 -2.39 5.07 4.31
N ASP A 141 -3.55 5.49 3.83
CA ASP A 141 -4.55 4.61 3.20
C ASP A 141 -4.31 4.42 1.70
N ALA A 142 -3.49 5.30 1.09
CA ALA A 142 -3.23 5.34 -0.34
C ALA A 142 -1.79 5.83 -0.63
N PRO A 143 -1.25 5.57 -1.85
CA PRO A 143 0.00 6.16 -2.30
C PRO A 143 0.00 7.68 -2.13
N PHE A 144 1.12 8.24 -1.68
CA PHE A 144 1.24 9.66 -1.33
C PHE A 144 2.53 10.26 -1.90
N THR A 145 2.60 11.59 -1.94
CA THR A 145 3.76 12.29 -2.49
C THR A 145 4.52 13.02 -1.39
N VAL A 146 5.85 12.94 -1.44
CA VAL A 146 6.76 13.71 -0.59
C VAL A 146 7.39 14.79 -1.44
N THR A 147 7.24 16.04 -1.00
CA THR A 147 7.83 17.21 -1.65
C THR A 147 8.99 17.73 -0.82
N PHE A 148 10.14 17.90 -1.45
CA PHE A 148 11.35 18.41 -0.84
C PHE A 148 11.60 19.85 -1.32
N THR A 149 11.82 20.74 -0.37
CA THR A 149 12.07 22.16 -0.61
C THR A 149 13.32 22.60 0.15
N HIS A 150 14.25 23.25 -0.52
CA HIS A 150 15.42 23.87 0.12
C HIS A 150 15.66 25.26 -0.47
N PRO A 151 15.96 26.30 0.35
CA PRO A 151 16.26 27.63 -0.14
C PRO A 151 17.37 27.63 -1.19
N GLY A 152 17.13 28.25 -2.35
CA GLY A 152 18.10 28.31 -3.46
C GLY A 152 18.13 27.08 -4.36
N TYR A 153 17.27 26.08 -4.13
CA TYR A 153 17.15 24.88 -4.96
C TYR A 153 15.73 24.72 -5.52
N ALA A 154 15.60 24.03 -6.65
CA ALA A 154 14.32 23.66 -7.23
C ALA A 154 13.63 22.61 -6.34
N PRO A 155 12.32 22.75 -6.07
CA PRO A 155 11.58 21.72 -5.34
C PRO A 155 11.51 20.43 -6.15
N ALA A 156 11.60 19.29 -5.46
CA ALA A 156 11.48 17.96 -6.05
C ALA A 156 10.36 17.19 -5.35
N ALA A 157 9.62 16.36 -6.09
CA ALA A 157 8.55 15.54 -5.56
C ALA A 157 8.78 14.07 -5.89
N VAL A 158 8.59 13.19 -4.91
CA VAL A 158 8.72 11.73 -5.04
C VAL A 158 7.41 11.07 -4.65
N ASN A 159 6.94 10.18 -5.52
CA ASN A 159 5.75 9.39 -5.24
C ASN A 159 6.12 8.11 -4.48
N ILE A 160 5.46 7.89 -3.34
CA ILE A 160 5.65 6.74 -2.47
C ILE A 160 4.47 5.79 -2.64
N ARG A 161 4.80 4.52 -2.93
CA ARG A 161 3.83 3.45 -3.11
C ARG A 161 3.76 2.60 -1.86
N ILE A 162 2.58 2.07 -1.59
CA ILE A 162 2.36 1.07 -0.55
C ILE A 162 2.52 -0.29 -1.20
N GLN A 163 3.54 -1.04 -0.79
CA GLN A 163 3.67 -2.45 -1.13
C GLN A 163 2.85 -3.25 -0.11
N PRO A 164 1.81 -3.98 -0.54
CA PRO A 164 1.02 -4.79 0.37
C PRO A 164 1.89 -5.91 0.94
N GLY A 165 1.85 -6.07 2.26
CA GLY A 165 2.43 -7.22 2.94
C GLY A 165 1.56 -8.47 2.77
N GLN A 166 2.13 -9.64 3.06
CA GLN A 166 1.37 -10.89 3.12
C GLN A 166 0.74 -11.03 4.51
N PRO A 167 -0.59 -11.17 4.63
CA PRO A 167 -1.26 -11.29 5.93
C PRO A 167 -0.66 -12.43 6.77
N GLY A 168 -0.20 -12.10 7.99
CA GLY A 168 0.42 -13.06 8.90
C GLY A 168 1.86 -13.45 8.57
N VAL A 169 2.48 -12.85 7.55
CA VAL A 169 3.87 -13.11 7.15
C VAL A 169 4.71 -11.83 7.14
N SER A 170 4.21 -10.74 6.57
CA SER A 170 4.94 -9.47 6.49
C SER A 170 4.01 -8.28 6.57
N ASP A 171 4.47 -7.21 7.22
CA ASP A 171 3.78 -5.93 7.24
C ASP A 171 3.86 -5.23 5.88
N PRO A 172 2.91 -4.33 5.56
CA PRO A 172 2.98 -3.45 4.41
C PRO A 172 4.21 -2.54 4.47
N GLN A 173 4.85 -2.28 3.33
CA GLN A 173 6.06 -1.47 3.27
C GLN A 173 5.90 -0.29 2.31
N PHE A 174 6.47 0.86 2.67
CA PHE A 174 6.55 2.00 1.77
C PHE A 174 7.75 1.88 0.83
N SER A 175 7.53 2.21 -0.44
CA SER A 175 8.55 2.09 -1.49
C SER A 175 8.55 3.30 -2.41
N PRO A 176 9.71 3.93 -2.67
CA PRO A 176 11.04 3.57 -2.16
C PRO A 176 11.24 3.94 -0.67
N ASN A 177 12.06 3.16 0.04
CA ASN A 177 12.56 3.48 1.38
C ASN A 177 14.00 2.94 1.52
N PRO A 178 15.04 3.76 1.79
CA PRO A 178 15.02 5.21 2.02
C PRO A 178 14.69 6.02 0.76
N VAL A 179 14.04 7.16 0.96
CA VAL A 179 13.75 8.15 -0.09
C VAL A 179 14.91 9.14 -0.17
N PHE A 180 15.71 9.03 -1.23
CA PHE A 180 16.80 9.96 -1.50
C PHE A 180 16.46 10.89 -2.68
N VAL A 181 16.70 12.18 -2.52
CA VAL A 181 16.60 13.16 -3.61
C VAL A 181 17.82 14.07 -3.71
N GLN A 182 18.24 14.33 -4.95
CA GLN A 182 19.23 15.35 -5.28
C GLN A 182 18.51 16.60 -5.78
N LEU A 183 18.50 17.68 -4.99
CA LEU A 183 17.91 18.94 -5.41
C LEU A 183 18.83 19.66 -6.40
N ALA A 184 18.25 20.20 -7.46
CA ALA A 184 18.97 20.99 -8.45
C ALA A 184 19.03 22.47 -8.01
N PRO A 185 20.18 23.15 -8.07
CA PRO A 185 20.25 24.58 -7.80
C PRO A 185 19.27 25.36 -8.68
N GLN A 186 18.49 26.25 -8.06
CA GLN A 186 17.52 27.03 -8.81
C GLN A 186 18.23 28.21 -9.47
N ALA A 187 18.33 28.18 -10.80
CA ALA A 187 18.65 29.39 -11.55
C ALA A 187 17.52 30.40 -11.27
N ARG A 188 17.85 31.58 -10.73
CA ARG A 188 16.86 32.64 -10.47
C ARG A 188 16.17 32.99 -11.79
N LYS A 189 14.94 32.53 -12.00
CA LYS A 189 14.09 33.14 -13.02
C LYS A 189 13.84 34.56 -12.52
N LYS A 190 14.37 35.56 -13.24
CA LYS A 190 14.02 36.96 -13.03
C LYS A 190 12.49 37.02 -12.92
N PRO A 191 11.92 37.68 -11.89
CA PRO A 191 10.50 37.94 -11.88
C PRO A 191 10.16 38.59 -13.21
N ALA A 192 9.32 37.92 -14.01
CA ALA A 192 8.67 38.62 -15.10
C ALA A 192 7.81 39.67 -14.40
N THR A 193 8.30 40.91 -14.41
CA THR A 193 7.52 42.09 -14.05
C THR A 193 6.15 41.90 -14.70
N SER A 194 5.13 41.66 -13.88
CA SER A 194 3.75 41.89 -14.30
C SER A 194 3.69 43.37 -14.66
N GLY A 195 3.86 43.66 -15.95
CA GLY A 195 3.68 45.00 -16.47
C GLY A 195 2.32 45.50 -16.01
N PRO A 196 2.20 46.78 -15.64
CA PRO A 196 0.96 47.33 -15.12
C PRO A 196 -0.16 47.05 -16.13
N GLN A 197 -1.15 46.27 -15.70
CA GLN A 197 -2.39 46.13 -16.45
C GLN A 197 -2.97 47.53 -16.58
N LYS A 198 -2.85 48.07 -17.79
CA LYS A 198 -3.36 49.36 -18.20
C LYS A 198 -4.87 49.36 -17.95
N LEU A 199 -5.25 50.01 -16.85
CA LEU A 199 -6.63 50.44 -16.61
C LEU A 199 -7.04 51.35 -17.78
N GLY A 200 -8.08 50.97 -18.52
CA GLY A 200 -8.63 51.74 -19.63
C GLY A 200 -10.00 51.19 -20.04
N PRO A 201 -10.91 52.04 -20.53
CA PRO A 201 -12.03 52.54 -19.71
C PRO A 201 -13.35 51.81 -19.97
N ALA A 202 -14.23 51.92 -18.99
CA ALA A 202 -15.66 51.63 -19.12
C ALA A 202 -16.26 52.37 -20.33
N ARG A 203 -17.07 51.65 -21.10
CA ARG A 203 -18.08 52.22 -21.98
C ARG A 203 -19.32 51.32 -21.96
#